data_AF-A0A453EI86-F1
#
_entry.id   AF-A0A453EI86-F1
#
_cell.length_a   1.000
_cell.length_b   1.000
_cell.length_c   1.000
_cell.angle_alpha   90.00
_cell.angle_beta   90.00
_cell.angle_gamma   90.00
#
_symmetry.space_group_name_H-M   'P 1'
#
loop_
_entity.id
_entity.type
_entity.pdbx_description
1 polymer ?
#
loop_
_entity_poly.entity_id
_entity_poly.type
_entity_poly.pdbx_seq_one_letter_code
_entity_poly.pdbx_strand_id
1 'polypeptide(L)'
;ATDMDTYEIVAVKIESSNSKHPQLFYEAKIYNALQGGSGIANVKWCGVDGEENVLIIDLLGPSLEDLFVYCGRKFTLKTVLMLADQMLTRIEFMHSKGYLHRDIKPDNFLMGLGRKANQVLVVVH
;
A
#
# COMPACT_ATOMS: atom_id res chain seq x y z
N ALA A 1 0.54 -7.35 12.59
CA ALA A 1 0.32 -7.20 14.05
C ALA A 1 -1.17 -7.11 14.32
N THR A 2 -1.59 -7.10 15.58
CA THR A 2 -3.01 -6.96 15.96
C THR A 2 -3.16 -5.72 16.83
N ASP A 3 -4.10 -4.85 16.48
CA ASP A 3 -4.53 -3.74 17.32
C ASP A 3 -5.30 -4.32 18.53
N MET A 4 -4.87 -4.01 19.75
CA MET A 4 -5.37 -4.68 20.96
C MET A 4 -6.76 -4.18 21.41
N ASP A 5 -7.15 -2.99 20.99
CA ASP A 5 -8.44 -2.39 21.35
C ASP A 5 -9.54 -2.82 20.38
N THR A 6 -9.20 -2.92 19.09
CA THR A 6 -10.15 -3.25 18.01
C THR A 6 -10.07 -4.70 17.55
N TYR A 7 -9.02 -5.43 17.93
CA TYR A 7 -8.65 -6.75 17.43
C TYR A 7 -8.43 -6.81 15.91
N GLU A 8 -8.25 -5.66 15.27
CA GLU A 8 -7.99 -5.57 13.84
C GLU A 8 -6.57 -6.01 13.51
N ILE A 9 -6.39 -6.79 12.44
CA ILE A 9 -5.06 -7.15 11.95
C ILE A 9 -4.53 -5.99 11.09
N VAL A 10 -3.32 -5.55 11.39
CA VAL A 10 -2.67 -4.39 10.78
C VAL A 10 -1.31 -4.73 10.19
N ALA A 11 -0.90 -3.97 9.17
CA ALA A 11 0.48 -3.99 8.68
C ALA A 11 1.31 -2.98 9.47
N VAL A 12 2.49 -3.40 9.92
CA VAL A 12 3.43 -2.55 10.65
C VAL A 12 4.71 -2.49 9.86
N LYS A 13 5.08 -1.30 9.40
CA LYS A 13 6.39 -1.00 8.84
C LYS A 13 7.25 -0.40 9.94
N ILE A 14 8.49 -0.85 10.05
CA ILE A 14 9.45 -0.44 11.07
C ILE A 14 10.75 -0.09 10.37
N GLU A 15 11.37 1.01 10.77
CA GLU A 15 12.65 1.49 10.27
C GLU A 15 13.47 2.06 11.41
N SER A 16 14.74 1.68 11.52
CA SER A 16 15.62 2.24 12.55
C SER A 16 15.75 3.75 12.39
N SER A 17 15.61 4.49 13.49
CA SER A 17 15.80 5.94 13.53
C SER A 17 17.23 6.34 13.11
N ASN A 18 18.18 5.42 13.24
CA ASN A 18 19.58 5.58 12.86
C ASN A 18 19.87 5.12 11.41
N SER A 19 18.84 4.79 10.62
CA SER A 19 18.99 4.47 9.20
C SER A 19 19.73 5.59 8.48
N LYS A 20 20.63 5.22 7.55
CA LYS A 20 21.40 6.19 6.76
C LYS A 20 20.49 7.09 5.92
N HIS A 21 19.33 6.57 5.51
CA HIS A 21 18.36 7.27 4.68
C HIS A 21 16.94 6.95 5.19
N PRO A 22 16.49 7.57 6.29
CA PRO A 22 15.18 7.29 6.87
C PRO A 22 14.06 7.82 5.96
N GLN A 23 13.09 6.97 5.64
CA GLN A 23 12.02 7.27 4.68
C GLN A 23 10.63 7.09 5.26
N LEU A 24 10.49 6.39 6.40
CA LEU A 24 9.18 5.94 6.87
C LEU A 24 8.23 7.09 7.23
N PHE A 25 8.73 8.18 7.84
CA PHE A 25 7.92 9.37 8.11
C PHE A 25 7.54 10.14 6.85
N TYR A 26 8.38 10.09 5.81
CA TYR A 26 8.05 10.67 4.52
C TYR A 26 6.94 9.87 3.83
N GLU A 27 7.03 8.54 3.88
CA GLU A 27 5.97 7.62 3.44
C GLU A 27 4.64 7.91 4.15
N ALA A 28 4.66 8.04 5.48
CA ALA A 28 3.49 8.39 6.28
C ALA A 28 2.88 9.74 5.87
N LYS A 29 3.71 10.74 5.58
CA LYS A 29 3.26 12.05 5.08
C LYS A 29 2.56 11.94 3.73
N ILE A 30 3.06 11.10 2.83
CA ILE A 30 2.41 10.85 1.54
C ILE A 30 1.05 10.19 1.76
N TYR A 31 0.95 9.14 2.56
CA TYR A 31 -0.35 8.49 2.83
C TYR A 31 -1.36 9.48 3.43
N ASN A 32 -0.95 10.30 4.39
CA ASN A 32 -1.84 11.30 4.99
C ASN A 32 -2.33 12.33 3.95
N ALA A 33 -1.47 12.74 3.01
CA ALA A 33 -1.87 13.65 1.93
C ALA A 33 -2.81 13.00 0.89
N LEU A 34 -2.73 11.66 0.75
CA LEU A 34 -3.56 10.87 -0.17
C LEU A 34 -4.80 10.26 0.49
N GLN A 35 -4.97 10.45 1.81
CA GLN A 35 -6.02 9.81 2.60
C GLN A 35 -7.43 10.15 2.08
N GLY A 36 -8.33 9.14 2.11
CA GLY A 36 -9.66 9.22 1.52
C GLY A 36 -9.70 8.94 0.02
N GLY A 37 -8.55 8.81 -0.65
CA GLY A 37 -8.44 8.37 -2.03
C GLY A 37 -8.82 6.90 -2.23
N SER A 38 -9.45 6.59 -3.37
CA SER A 38 -9.75 5.20 -3.74
C SER A 38 -8.45 4.42 -3.95
N GLY A 39 -8.32 3.29 -3.26
CA GLY A 39 -7.15 2.41 -3.31
C GLY A 39 -5.89 2.95 -2.64
N ILE A 40 -6.05 3.84 -1.67
CA ILE A 40 -5.00 4.25 -0.73
C ILE A 40 -5.29 3.58 0.62
N ALA A 41 -4.28 2.95 1.23
CA ALA A 41 -4.39 2.37 2.56
C ALA A 41 -4.51 3.48 3.62
N ASN A 42 -5.26 3.24 4.70
CA ASN A 42 -5.34 4.20 5.78
C ASN A 42 -4.14 4.07 6.71
N VAL A 43 -3.61 5.22 7.15
CA VAL A 43 -2.70 5.29 8.29
C VAL A 43 -3.51 5.17 9.57
N LYS A 44 -3.18 4.17 10.39
CA LYS A 44 -3.78 3.97 11.71
C LYS A 44 -2.97 4.69 12.77
N TRP A 45 -1.64 4.62 12.67
CA TRP A 45 -0.73 5.29 13.58
C TRP A 45 0.64 5.49 12.94
N CYS A 46 1.36 6.53 13.36
CA CYS A 46 2.74 6.75 12.99
C CYS A 46 3.47 7.48 14.11
N GLY A 47 4.68 7.03 14.46
CA GLY A 47 5.46 7.61 15.55
C GLY A 47 6.80 6.91 15.74
N VAL A 48 7.41 7.16 16.89
CA VAL A 48 8.67 6.53 17.32
C VAL A 48 8.37 5.61 18.50
N ASP A 49 8.90 4.39 18.47
CA ASP A 49 8.92 3.46 19.60
C ASP A 49 10.37 3.03 19.87
N GLY A 50 10.93 3.43 21.01
CA GLY A 50 12.36 3.26 21.29
C GLY A 50 13.25 3.97 20.28
N GLU A 51 14.10 3.19 19.58
CA GLU A 51 14.98 3.69 18.51
C GLU A 51 14.41 3.42 17.11
N GLU A 52 13.13 3.05 16.99
CA GLU A 52 12.50 2.68 15.73
C GLU A 52 11.40 3.66 15.34
N ASN A 53 11.42 4.09 14.08
CA ASN A 53 10.29 4.72 13.43
C ASN A 53 9.27 3.64 13.06
N VAL A 54 8.00 3.90 13.31
CA VAL A 54 6.93 2.93 13.09
C VAL A 54 5.77 3.58 12.33
N LEU A 55 5.26 2.86 11.34
CA LEU A 55 4.09 3.21 10.55
C LEU A 55 3.13 2.02 10.53
N ILE A 56 1.93 2.23 11.06
CA ILE A 56 0.84 1.25 11.09
C ILE A 56 -0.19 1.66 10.05
N ILE A 57 -0.46 0.76 9.11
CA ILE A 57 -1.47 0.94 8.06
C ILE A 57 -2.44 -0.25 8.01
N ASP A 58 -3.52 -0.10 7.25
CA ASP A 58 -4.41 -1.21 6.92
C ASP A 58 -3.62 -2.43 6.40
N LEU A 59 -3.93 -3.62 6.91
CA LEU A 59 -3.42 -4.84 6.30
C LEU A 59 -4.05 -5.02 4.92
N LEU A 60 -3.20 -5.24 3.91
CA LEU A 60 -3.61 -5.51 2.54
C LEU A 60 -3.45 -7.00 2.21
N GLY A 61 -4.07 -7.40 1.11
CA GLY A 61 -3.94 -8.73 0.53
C GLY A 61 -2.65 -8.90 -0.30
N PRO A 62 -2.56 -9.97 -1.09
CA PRO A 62 -1.37 -10.26 -1.88
C PRO A 62 -1.10 -9.19 -2.94
N SER A 63 0.18 -9.03 -3.30
CA SER A 63 0.59 -8.17 -4.41
C SER A 63 0.19 -8.75 -5.76
N LEU A 64 0.23 -7.94 -6.81
CA LEU A 64 0.02 -8.43 -8.17
C LEU A 64 1.14 -9.38 -8.61
N GLU A 65 2.38 -9.26 -8.10
CA GLU A 65 3.44 -10.25 -8.37
C GLU A 65 3.10 -11.60 -7.71
N ASP A 66 2.65 -11.60 -6.46
CA ASP A 66 2.24 -12.82 -5.76
C ASP A 66 1.11 -13.53 -6.51
N LEU A 67 0.10 -12.78 -6.94
CA LEU A 67 -1.02 -13.29 -7.72
C LEU A 67 -0.58 -13.76 -9.10
N PHE A 68 0.38 -13.08 -9.73
CA PHE A 68 0.91 -13.47 -11.02
C PHE A 68 1.65 -14.80 -10.93
N VAL A 69 2.48 -14.98 -9.90
CA VAL A 69 3.13 -16.26 -9.59
C VAL A 69 2.10 -17.34 -9.30
N TYR A 70 1.10 -17.06 -8.47
CA TYR A 70 0.01 -17.99 -8.16
C TYR A 70 -0.74 -18.47 -9.40
N CYS A 71 -0.96 -17.59 -10.38
CA CYS A 71 -1.60 -17.92 -11.65
C CYS A 71 -0.65 -18.57 -12.68
N GLY A 72 0.52 -19.06 -12.27
CA GLY A 72 1.48 -19.70 -13.18
C GLY A 72 2.16 -18.71 -14.13
N ARG A 73 2.40 -17.47 -13.64
CA ARG A 73 3.00 -16.36 -14.39
C ARG A 73 2.26 -16.02 -15.68
N LYS A 74 0.93 -16.14 -15.64
CA LYS A 74 0.06 -15.77 -16.76
C LYS A 74 -1.30 -15.30 -16.26
N PHE A 75 -1.64 -14.06 -16.60
CA PHE A 75 -3.00 -13.56 -16.48
C PHE A 75 -3.75 -13.68 -17.81
N THR A 76 -5.07 -13.83 -17.71
CA THR A 76 -5.94 -13.72 -18.89
C THR A 76 -6.03 -12.25 -19.34
N LEU A 77 -6.36 -12.01 -20.61
CA LEU A 77 -6.58 -10.66 -21.11
C LEU A 77 -7.65 -9.91 -20.29
N LYS A 78 -8.73 -10.60 -19.92
CA LYS A 78 -9.79 -10.03 -19.05
C LYS A 78 -9.21 -9.52 -17.73
N THR A 79 -8.40 -10.32 -17.06
CA THR A 79 -7.75 -9.94 -15.80
C THR A 79 -6.84 -8.73 -16.00
N VAL A 80 -6.00 -8.74 -17.04
CA VAL A 80 -5.09 -7.63 -17.35
C VAL A 80 -5.85 -6.32 -17.56
N LEU A 81 -6.94 -6.33 -18.35
CA LEU A 81 -7.74 -5.14 -18.61
C LEU A 81 -8.43 -4.61 -17.35
N MET A 82 -8.96 -5.49 -16.49
CA MET A 82 -9.58 -5.10 -15.23
C MET A 82 -8.57 -4.51 -14.23
N LEU A 83 -7.34 -5.03 -14.20
CA LEU A 83 -6.26 -4.48 -13.37
C LEU A 83 -5.78 -3.14 -13.92
N ALA A 84 -5.57 -3.04 -15.23
CA ALA A 84 -5.10 -1.81 -15.89
C ALA A 84 -6.01 -0.61 -15.60
N ASP A 85 -7.33 -0.80 -15.71
CA ASP A 85 -8.34 0.24 -15.40
C ASP A 85 -8.16 0.80 -13.98
N GLN A 86 -8.04 -0.07 -12.98
CA GLN A 86 -7.86 0.35 -11.60
C GLN A 86 -6.47 0.96 -11.35
N MET A 87 -5.40 0.36 -11.87
CA MET A 87 -4.02 0.83 -11.69
C MET A 87 -3.82 2.24 -12.27
N LEU A 88 -4.36 2.48 -13.47
CA LEU A 88 -4.35 3.81 -14.08
C LEU A 88 -5.09 4.83 -13.22
N THR A 89 -6.26 4.46 -12.68
CA THR A 89 -7.01 5.31 -11.76
C THR A 89 -6.22 5.65 -10.49
N ARG A 90 -5.42 4.72 -9.94
CA ARG A 90 -4.55 5.01 -8.77
C ARG A 90 -3.45 6.00 -9.11
N ILE A 91 -2.79 5.81 -10.24
CA ILE A 91 -1.71 6.68 -10.70
C ILE A 91 -2.24 8.08 -11.01
N GLU A 92 -3.37 8.18 -11.71
CA GLU A 92 -4.05 9.44 -11.99
C GLU A 92 -4.41 10.17 -10.69
N PHE A 93 -4.96 9.46 -9.70
CA PHE A 93 -5.28 10.05 -8.40
C PHE A 93 -4.02 10.61 -7.71
N MET A 94 -2.92 9.85 -7.63
CA MET A 94 -1.67 10.36 -7.05
C MET A 94 -1.15 11.59 -7.79
N HIS A 95 -1.19 11.58 -9.12
CA HIS A 95 -0.78 12.71 -9.95
C HIS A 95 -1.66 13.94 -9.71
N SER A 96 -2.97 13.76 -9.54
CA SER A 96 -3.91 14.86 -9.22
C SER A 96 -3.61 15.53 -7.87
N LYS A 97 -2.90 14.83 -6.98
CA LYS A 97 -2.43 15.32 -5.68
C LYS A 97 -1.00 15.86 -5.71
N GLY A 98 -0.37 15.92 -6.88
CA GLY A 98 0.99 16.41 -7.06
C GLY A 98 2.09 15.41 -6.70
N TYR A 99 1.76 14.13 -6.52
CA TYR A 99 2.72 13.08 -6.19
C TYR A 99 2.99 12.18 -7.39
N LEU A 100 4.28 11.98 -7.68
CA LEU A 100 4.74 10.92 -8.57
C LEU A 100 5.13 9.71 -7.72
N HIS A 101 4.61 8.53 -8.04
CA HIS A 101 4.97 7.30 -7.32
C HIS A 101 6.43 6.88 -7.58
N ARG A 102 6.92 7.01 -8.82
CA ARG A 102 8.30 6.70 -9.27
C ARG A 102 8.76 5.23 -9.19
N ASP A 103 8.00 4.34 -8.57
CA ASP A 103 8.32 2.91 -8.44
C ASP A 103 7.09 2.05 -8.82
N ILE A 104 6.65 2.20 -10.08
CA ILE A 104 5.51 1.47 -10.60
C ILE A 104 5.96 0.06 -10.99
N LYS A 105 5.59 -0.93 -10.16
CA LYS A 105 5.88 -2.36 -10.37
C LYS A 105 4.80 -3.23 -9.71
N PRO A 106 4.62 -4.51 -10.13
CA PRO A 106 3.57 -5.38 -9.62
C PRO A 106 3.58 -5.56 -8.09
N ASP A 107 4.75 -5.54 -7.45
CA ASP A 107 4.90 -5.64 -6.00
C ASP A 107 4.22 -4.51 -5.23
N ASN A 108 4.11 -3.33 -5.84
CA ASN A 108 3.57 -2.12 -5.19
C ASN A 108 2.05 -1.96 -5.41
N PHE A 109 1.41 -2.89 -6.14
CA PHE A 109 -0.03 -2.96 -6.26
C PHE A 109 -0.54 -4.19 -5.52
N LEU A 110 -1.36 -3.98 -4.51
CA LEU A 110 -1.87 -5.05 -3.64
C LEU A 110 -3.40 -5.10 -3.75
N MET A 111 -3.97 -6.28 -3.62
CA MET A 111 -5.43 -6.42 -3.52
C MET A 111 -5.90 -6.08 -2.12
N GLY A 112 -7.13 -5.59 -1.98
CA GLY A 112 -7.76 -5.42 -0.68
C GLY A 112 -8.11 -6.76 -0.01
N LEU A 113 -8.62 -6.70 1.22
CA LEU A 113 -9.12 -7.85 1.96
C LEU A 113 -10.64 -7.79 2.13
N GLY A 114 -11.27 -8.95 2.34
CA GLY A 114 -12.70 -9.08 2.64
C GLY A 114 -13.58 -8.38 1.60
N ARG A 115 -14.37 -7.39 2.04
CA ARG A 115 -15.28 -6.63 1.15
C ARG A 115 -14.56 -5.78 0.09
N LYS A 116 -13.25 -5.53 0.25
CA LYS A 116 -12.41 -4.79 -0.70
C LYS A 116 -11.54 -5.71 -1.56
N ALA A 117 -11.76 -7.03 -1.56
CA ALA A 117 -10.90 -7.99 -2.26
C ALA A 117 -10.83 -7.82 -3.79
N ASN A 118 -11.78 -7.09 -4.38
CA ASN A 118 -11.78 -6.74 -5.81
C ASN A 118 -11.13 -5.38 -6.11
N GLN A 119 -10.67 -4.65 -5.09
CA GLN A 119 -10.03 -3.36 -5.24
C GLN A 119 -8.52 -3.50 -5.26
N VAL A 120 -7.88 -2.89 -6.26
CA VAL A 120 -6.42 -2.69 -6.29
C VAL A 120 -6.09 -1.48 -5.42
N LEU A 121 -5.11 -1.62 -4.55
CA LEU A 121 -4.50 -0.56 -3.76
C LEU A 121 -3.05 -0.36 -4.18
N VAL A 122 -2.52 0.83 -3.94
CA VAL A 122 -1.13 1.17 -4.20
C VAL A 122 -0.41 1.45 -2.88
N VAL A 123 0.76 0.83 -2.69
CA VAL A 123 1.62 1.10 -1.54
C VAL A 123 2.71 2.08 -1.93
N VAL A 124 2.94 3.08 -1.09
CA VAL A 124 4.05 4.02 -1.25
C VAL A 124 5.26 3.55 -0.45
N HIS A 125 6.43 4.00 -0.89
CA HIS A 125 7.75 3.80 -0.29
C HIS A 125 8.48 5.14 -0.27
#